data_AF-A0A951KGK9-F1
#
_entry.id   AF-A0A951KGK9-F1
#
_cell.length_a   1.000
_cell.length_b   1.000
_cell.length_c   1.000
_cell.angle_alpha   90.00
_cell.angle_beta   90.00
_cell.angle_gamma   90.00
#
_symmetry.space_group_name_H-M   'P 1'
#
loop_
_entity.id
_entity.type
_entity.pdbx_description
1 polymer ?
#
loop_
_entity_poly.entity_id
_entity_poly.type
_entity_poly.pdbx_seq_one_letter_code
_entity_poly.pdbx_strand_id
1 'polypeptide(L)' 'MANKPAFAQGAQVEHGKFGLGSVMSCNEDYIVIKFDDHGEKKFVTSIVLPSLKKSDRQPPVEKRRAARKKAAPAAASGA' A
#
# COMPACT_ATOMS: atom_id res chain seq x y z
N MET A 1 -17.31 2.11 -9.35
CA MET A 1 -16.65 1.09 -8.51
C MET A 1 -15.35 1.71 -8.01
N ALA A 2 -15.06 1.69 -6.71
CA ALA A 2 -13.78 2.21 -6.21
C ALA A 2 -12.68 1.23 -6.65
N ASN A 3 -12.04 1.52 -7.78
CA ASN A 3 -10.99 0.66 -8.30
C ASN A 3 -9.78 0.85 -7.40
N LYS A 4 -9.62 -0.07 -6.45
CA LYS A 4 -8.60 0.04 -5.42
C LYS A 4 -7.31 -0.43 -6.06
N PRO A 5 -6.27 0.43 -6.17
CA PRO A 5 -5.02 0.02 -6.80
C PRO A 5 -4.47 -1.19 -6.05
N ALA A 6 -3.96 -2.17 -6.80
CA ALA A 6 -3.53 -3.45 -6.24
C ALA A 6 -2.41 -3.30 -5.19
N PHE A 7 -1.63 -2.22 -5.32
CA PHE A 7 -0.66 -1.77 -4.35
C PHE A 7 -0.87 -0.28 -4.03
N ALA A 8 -0.64 0.10 -2.77
CA ALA A 8 -0.62 1.49 -2.39
C ALA A 8 0.66 2.16 -2.92
N GLN A 9 0.58 3.45 -3.24
CA GLN A 9 1.77 4.26 -3.46
C GLN A 9 2.64 4.25 -2.19
N GLY A 10 3.95 4.07 -2.36
CA GLY A 10 4.92 3.88 -1.29
C GLY A 10 4.98 2.46 -0.72
N ALA A 11 4.14 1.53 -1.19
CA ALA A 11 4.20 0.14 -0.73
C ALA A 11 5.52 -0.53 -1.15
N GLN A 12 6.06 -1.36 -0.27
CA GLN A 12 7.21 -2.21 -0.57
C GLN A 12 6.76 -3.48 -1.29
N VAL A 13 7.40 -3.75 -2.43
CA VAL A 13 7.14 -4.90 -3.28
C VAL A 13 8.45 -5.58 -3.62
N GLU A 14 8.40 -6.89 -3.84
CA GLU A 14 9.53 -7.66 -4.32
C GLU A 14 9.20 -8.25 -5.68
N HIS A 15 10.13 -8.10 -6.62
CA HIS A 15 10.06 -8.71 -7.93
C HIS A 15 11.14 -9.78 -8.06
N GLY A 16 10.80 -10.99 -8.50
CA GLY A 16 11.74 -12.12 -8.54
C GLY A 16 13.01 -11.86 -9.37
N LYS A 17 12.95 -10.97 -10.36
CA LYS A 17 14.09 -10.57 -11.21
C LYS A 17 14.85 -9.33 -10.75
N PHE A 18 14.18 -8.40 -10.05
CA PHE A 18 14.75 -7.07 -9.74
C PHE A 18 14.91 -6.84 -8.24
N GLY A 19 14.48 -7.78 -7.40
CA GLY A 19 14.55 -7.68 -5.95
C GLY A 19 13.50 -6.73 -5.37
N LEU A 20 13.88 -6.09 -4.27
CA LEU A 20 13.03 -5.20 -3.49
C LEU A 20 12.88 -3.83 -4.16
N GLY A 21 11.67 -3.30 -4.16
CA GLY A 21 11.35 -2.00 -4.71
C GLY A 21 10.18 -1.32 -4.02
N SER A 22 10.07 0.00 -4.22
CA SER A 22 8.98 0.81 -3.70
C SER A 22 8.06 1.24 -4.83
N VAL A 23 6.75 1.09 -4.65
CA VAL A 23 5.76 1.57 -5.61
C VAL A 23 5.80 3.10 -5.60
N MET A 24 6.24 3.71 -6.70
CA MET A 24 6.19 5.16 -6.90
C MET A 24 4.82 5.63 -7.36
N SER A 25 4.15 4.85 -8.20
CA SER A 25 2.80 5.15 -8.68
C SER A 25 2.12 3.85 -9.13
N CYS A 26 0.82 3.71 -8.89
CA CYS A 26 0.05 2.51 -9.24
C CYS A 26 -1.29 2.89 -9.86
N ASN A 27 -1.43 2.65 -11.15
CA ASN A 27 -2.67 2.80 -11.92
C ASN A 27 -3.16 1.44 -12.40
N GLU A 28 -4.34 1.40 -13.03
CA GLU A 28 -4.94 0.19 -13.59
C GLU A 28 -4.14 -0.40 -14.76
N ASP A 29 -3.59 0.47 -15.61
CA ASP A 29 -2.80 0.04 -16.76
C ASP A 29 -1.33 -0.15 -16.42
N TYR A 30 -0.76 0.74 -15.60
CA TYR A 30 0.68 0.78 -15.33
C TYR A 30 1.02 1.01 -13.86
N ILE A 31 2.10 0.39 -13.42
CA ILE A 31 2.71 0.59 -12.11
C ILE A 31 4.18 0.98 -12.30
N VAL A 32 4.61 1.97 -11.54
CA VAL A 32 6.00 2.45 -11.50
C VAL A 32 6.59 2.02 -10.17
N ILE A 33 7.67 1.24 -10.20
CA ILE A 33 8.36 0.72 -9.04
C ILE A 33 9.81 1.17 -9.11
N LYS A 34 10.30 1.78 -8.04
CA LYS A 34 11.72 2.09 -7.85
C LYS A 34 12.39 0.94 -7.10
N PHE A 35 13.14 0.11 -7.83
CA PHE A 35 13.98 -0.93 -7.26
C PHE A 35 15.26 -0.32 -6.69
N ASP A 36 15.75 -0.89 -5.60
CA ASP A 36 16.97 -0.42 -4.94
C ASP A 36 18.21 -0.64 -5.82
N ASP A 37 18.29 -1.80 -6.46
CA ASP A 37 19.43 -2.22 -7.28
C ASP A 37 19.32 -1.75 -8.75
N HIS A 38 18.10 -1.69 -9.28
CA HIS A 38 17.85 -1.42 -10.71
C HIS A 38 17.23 -0.06 -11.01
N GLY A 39 16.93 0.75 -9.99
CA GLY A 39 16.27 2.04 -10.15
C GLY A 39 14.80 1.94 -10.57
N GLU A 40 14.29 3.01 -11.17
CA GLU A 40 12.88 3.12 -11.55
C GLU A 40 12.54 2.27 -12.79
N LYS A 41 11.48 1.47 -12.67
CA LYS A 41 10.92 0.69 -13.78
C LYS A 41 9.41 0.80 -13.83
N LYS A 42 8.90 0.94 -15.04
CA LYS A 42 7.48 0.97 -15.35
C LYS A 42 7.05 -0.37 -15.93
N PHE A 43 5.97 -0.93 -15.39
CA PHE A 43 5.38 -2.18 -15.86
C PHE A 43 3.90 -2.01 -16.10
N VAL A 44 3.33 -2.94 -16.88
CA VAL A 44 1.88 -3.07 -17.03
C VAL A 44 1.33 -3.78 -15.79
N THR A 45 0.39 -3.15 -15.09
CA THR A 45 -0.12 -3.64 -13.80
C THR A 45 -0.67 -5.06 -13.93
N SER A 46 -1.50 -5.35 -14.93
CA SER A 46 -2.04 -6.70 -15.18
C SER A 46 -0.99 -7.79 -15.42
N ILE A 47 0.18 -7.44 -15.96
CA ILE A 47 1.23 -8.41 -16.29
C ILE A 47 2.17 -8.62 -15.10
N VAL A 48 2.49 -7.53 -14.40
CA VAL A 48 3.47 -7.58 -13.31
C VAL A 48 2.85 -8.04 -12.00
N LEU A 49 1.53 -7.87 -11.80
CA LEU A 49 0.80 -8.32 -10.61
C LEU A 49 1.12 -9.75 -10.16
N PRO A 50 1.10 -10.78 -11.02
CA PRO A 50 1.48 -12.14 -10.64
C PRO A 50 2.98 -12.31 -10.33
N SER A 51 3.83 -11.40 -10.82
CA SER A 51 5.29 -11.41 -10.59
C SER A 51 5.72 -10.55 -9.40
N LEU A 52 4.82 -9.73 -8.83
CA LEU A 52 5.06 -8.89 -7.66
C LEU A 52 4.59 -9.60 -6.39
N LYS A 53 5.51 -9.77 -5.45
CA LYS A 53 5.20 -10.19 -4.09
C LYS A 53 5.02 -8.97 -3.21
N LYS A 54 4.01 -9.02 -2.33
CA LYS A 54 3.87 -8.05 -1.23
C LYS A 54 4.95 -8.37 -0.21
N SER A 55 5.94 -7.49 -0.07
CA SER A 55 6.94 -7.63 0.97
C SER A 55 6.32 -7.23 2.31
N ASP A 56 6.51 -8.07 3.33
CA ASP A 56 6.03 -7.84 4.70
C ASP A 56 6.87 -6.80 5.47
N ARG A 57 7.66 -5.96 4.77
CA ARG A 57 8.04 -4.65 5.30
C ARG A 57 6.75 -3.85 5.38
N GLN A 58 6.00 -4.08 6.47
CA GLN A 58 4.77 -3.37 6.78
C GLN A 58 5.04 -1.89 6.52
N PRO A 59 4.21 -1.18 5.74
CA PRO A 59 4.10 0.25 6.00
C PRO A 59 3.77 0.33 7.49
N PRO A 60 4.58 1.03 8.32
CA PRO A 60 4.28 1.16 9.73
C PRO A 60 2.83 1.60 9.76
N VAL A 61 1.99 0.74 10.34
CA VAL A 61 0.53 0.85 10.37
C VAL A 61 0.17 2.30 10.60
N GLU A 62 -0.07 3.05 9.53
CA GLU A 62 -0.50 4.44 9.64
C GLU A 62 -1.96 4.33 10.03
N LYS A 63 -2.13 4.19 11.35
CA LYS A 63 -3.30 4.51 12.11
C LYS A 63 -4.60 3.98 11.48
N ARG A 64 -4.73 2.66 11.35
CA ARG A 64 -6.07 2.03 11.53
C ARG A 64 -6.47 2.02 13.02
N ARG A 65 -6.25 3.15 13.70
CA ARG A 65 -6.81 3.50 15.01
C ARG A 65 -8.00 4.47 14.79
N ALA A 66 -8.98 4.04 14.01
CA ALA A 66 -10.33 4.59 14.01
C ALA A 66 -11.16 3.59 13.19
N ALA A 67 -12.02 2.74 13.73
CA ALA A 67 -12.86 2.92 14.89
C ALA A 67 -12.98 1.59 15.64
N ARG A 68 -12.51 1.57 16.90
CA ARG A 68 -13.22 0.74 17.88
C ARG A 68 -14.58 1.39 18.06
N LYS A 69 -15.62 0.60 17.78
CA LYS A 69 -17.02 0.86 18.09
C LYS A 69 -17.21 1.40 19.52
N LYS A 70 -18.22 2.28 19.66
CA LYS A 70 -19.06 2.61 20.84
C LYS A 70 -18.32 3.26 22.03
N ALA A 71 -18.80 4.33 22.68
CA ALA A 71 -20.10 4.99 22.69
C ALA A 71 -19.94 6.47 23.12
N ALA A 72 -20.86 7.33 22.68
CA ALA A 72 -21.19 8.61 23.33
C ALA A 72 -22.45 8.40 24.19
N PRO A 73 -22.88 9.37 25.03
CA PRO A 73 -22.14 10.34 25.85
C PRO A 73 -22.48 10.14 27.35
N ALA A 74 -21.72 10.73 28.28
CA ALA A 74 -22.21 10.97 29.64
C ALA A 74 -22.21 12.49 29.87
N ALA A 75 -23.37 13.08 29.63
CA ALA A 75 -23.76 14.30 30.31
C ALA A 75 -24.20 13.94 31.74
N ALA A 76 -23.94 14.88 32.67
CA ALA A 76 -24.58 15.10 33.98
C ALA A 76 -23.78 14.80 35.27
N SER A 77 -23.88 15.80 36.16
CA SER A 77 -23.48 15.91 37.59
C SER A 77 -22.00 16.26 37.81
N GLY A 78 -21.61 17.34 38.50
CA GLY A 78 -22.30 18.20 39.48
C GLY A 78 -21.37 18.35 40.68
N ALA A 79 -20.91 19.57 40.97
CA ALA A 79 -20.41 20.08 42.26
C ALA A 79 -20.03 21.55 42.11
#